data_AF-A0A453RKY9-F1
#
_entry.id   AF-A0A453RKY9-F1
#
_cell.length_a   1.000
_cell.length_b   1.000
_cell.length_c   1.000
_cell.angle_alpha   90.00
_cell.angle_beta   90.00
_cell.angle_gamma   90.00
#
_symmetry.space_group_name_H-M   'P 1'
#
loop_
_entity.id
_entity.type
_entity.pdbx_description
1 polymer ?
#
loop_
_entity_poly.entity_id
_entity_poly.type
_entity_poly.pdbx_seq_one_letter_code
_entity_poly.pdbx_strand_id
1 'polypeptide(L)'
;YSVADGKDNAEDQTEPILAPDLMKLLEECILTFRVFLKKDKKKSSVLMGVHGHTGSSIQQVQSSLDKKEMKVKELFKKKKGWKSKTWPTTMEEVQLLFALTDIKVVSRVLRMAKLSKEQLLWCEEKMSKLDLSDNKLRRDGCPILFPC
;
A
#
# COMPACT_ATOMS: atom_id res chain seq x y z
N TYR A 1 -8.18 -25.95 -59.93
CA TYR A 1 -8.13 -25.99 -58.46
C TYR A 1 -6.90 -25.22 -58.03
N SER A 2 -7.07 -23.95 -57.64
CA SER A 2 -6.01 -23.16 -57.02
C SER A 2 -6.49 -22.82 -55.62
N VAL A 3 -5.78 -23.36 -54.63
CA VAL A 3 -6.01 -23.13 -53.21
C VAL A 3 -5.48 -21.73 -52.89
N ALA A 4 -6.37 -20.81 -52.54
CA ALA A 4 -5.98 -19.60 -51.83
C ALA A 4 -6.02 -19.95 -50.34
N ASP A 5 -4.85 -20.21 -49.77
CA ASP A 5 -4.65 -20.27 -48.32
C ASP A 5 -4.59 -18.83 -47.80
N GLY A 6 -5.77 -18.29 -47.48
CA GLY A 6 -5.90 -17.01 -46.79
C GLY A 6 -5.47 -17.17 -45.35
N LYS A 7 -4.18 -16.98 -45.09
CA LYS A 7 -3.62 -16.91 -43.75
C LYS A 7 -3.84 -15.50 -43.21
N ASP A 8 -5.07 -15.22 -42.78
CA ASP A 8 -5.41 -14.05 -41.97
C ASP A 8 -4.85 -14.26 -40.56
N ASN A 9 -3.54 -14.05 -40.44
CA ASN A 9 -2.88 -13.83 -39.16
C ASN A 9 -3.24 -12.40 -38.76
N ALA A 10 -4.43 -12.23 -38.17
CA ALA A 10 -4.78 -11.04 -37.43
C ALA A 10 -3.84 -10.98 -36.22
N GLU A 11 -2.63 -10.46 -36.45
CA GLU A 11 -1.74 -10.03 -35.39
C GLU A 11 -2.58 -9.15 -34.46
N ASP A 12 -2.67 -9.57 -33.20
CA ASP A 12 -3.21 -8.82 -32.09
C ASP A 12 -2.37 -7.54 -31.96
N GLN A 13 -2.68 -6.52 -32.77
CA GLN A 13 -2.03 -5.22 -32.79
C GLN A 13 -2.45 -4.47 -31.53
N THR A 14 -1.96 -4.92 -30.39
CA THR A 14 -1.97 -4.11 -29.17
C THR A 14 -1.02 -2.95 -29.42
N GLU A 15 -1.57 -1.77 -29.72
CA GLU A 15 -0.77 -0.56 -29.87
C GLU A 15 0.12 -0.35 -28.64
N PRO A 16 1.41 -0.04 -28.83
CA PRO A 16 2.34 0.11 -27.71
C PRO A 16 1.97 1.35 -26.89
N ILE A 17 1.80 1.17 -25.58
CA ILE A 17 1.59 2.28 -24.64
C ILE A 17 2.88 3.11 -24.50
N LEU A 18 2.75 4.44 -24.56
CA LEU A 18 3.88 5.32 -24.28
C LEU A 18 4.17 5.35 -22.78
N ALA A 19 5.44 5.46 -22.41
CA ALA A 19 5.84 5.49 -21.00
C ALA A 19 5.14 6.58 -20.16
N PRO A 20 4.90 7.82 -20.66
CA PRO A 20 4.15 8.83 -19.92
C PRO A 20 2.69 8.42 -19.64
N ASP A 21 2.05 7.74 -20.59
CA ASP A 21 0.67 7.28 -20.44
C ASP A 21 0.59 6.15 -19.41
N LEU A 22 1.55 5.22 -19.44
CA LEU A 22 1.67 4.16 -18.43
C LEU A 22 1.91 4.74 -17.03
N MET A 23 2.79 5.72 -16.90
CA MET A 23 3.07 6.40 -15.63
C MET A 23 1.81 7.05 -15.07
N LYS A 24 1.09 7.82 -15.90
CA LYS A 24 -0.17 8.47 -15.50
C LYS A 24 -1.22 7.45 -15.07
N LEU A 25 -1.34 6.33 -15.79
CA LEU A 25 -2.24 5.23 -15.42
C LEU A 25 -1.88 4.65 -14.05
N LEU A 26 -0.59 4.41 -13.76
CA LEU A 26 -0.14 3.91 -12.47
C LEU A 26 -0.43 4.89 -11.33
N GLU A 27 -0.21 6.19 -11.55
CA GLU A 27 -0.55 7.24 -10.59
C GLU A 27 -2.05 7.25 -10.26
N GLU A 28 -2.91 7.18 -11.29
CA GLU A 28 -4.36 7.11 -11.16
C GLU A 28 -4.81 5.84 -10.41
N CYS A 29 -4.20 4.70 -10.71
CA CYS A 29 -4.44 3.43 -10.00
C CYS A 29 -4.13 3.56 -8.51
N ILE A 30 -2.97 4.11 -8.16
CA ILE A 30 -2.53 4.29 -6.77
C ILE A 30 -3.47 5.25 -6.02
N LEU A 31 -3.85 6.37 -6.63
CA LEU A 31 -4.78 7.33 -6.01
C LEU A 31 -6.16 6.73 -5.81
N THR A 32 -6.66 5.96 -6.78
CA THR A 32 -7.94 5.26 -6.69
C THR A 32 -7.91 4.23 -5.56
N PHE A 33 -6.84 3.43 -5.47
CA PHE A 33 -6.65 2.48 -4.38
C PHE A 33 -6.59 3.18 -3.02
N ARG A 34 -5.92 4.33 -2.92
CA ARG A 34 -5.92 5.14 -1.69
C ARG A 34 -7.32 5.59 -1.28
N VAL A 35 -8.16 6.01 -2.24
CA VAL A 35 -9.55 6.40 -1.95
C VAL A 35 -10.31 5.23 -1.35
N PHE A 36 -10.15 4.03 -1.90
CA PHE A 36 -10.72 2.79 -1.35
C PHE A 36 -10.24 2.54 0.09
N LEU A 37 -8.93 2.58 0.33
CA LEU A 37 -8.35 2.41 1.67
C LEU A 37 -8.83 3.45 2.69
N LYS A 38 -9.09 4.71 2.27
CA LYS A 38 -9.65 5.75 3.16
C LYS A 38 -11.10 5.46 3.57
N LYS A 39 -11.84 4.67 2.80
CA LYS A 39 -13.20 4.24 3.14
C LYS A 39 -13.19 3.06 4.11
N ASP A 40 -12.11 2.31 4.21
CA ASP A 40 -11.92 1.30 5.25
C ASP A 40 -11.64 1.96 6.61
N LYS A 41 -12.73 2.22 7.35
CA LYS A 41 -12.72 2.83 8.68
C LYS A 41 -12.78 1.80 9.81
N LYS A 42 -12.69 0.50 9.52
CA LYS A 42 -12.72 -0.53 10.56
C LYS A 42 -11.52 -0.32 11.49
N LYS A 43 -11.80 -0.06 12.76
CA LYS A 43 -10.76 -0.04 13.79
C LYS A 43 -10.39 -1.47 14.15
N SER A 44 -9.13 -1.67 14.52
CA SER A 44 -8.67 -2.94 15.06
C SER A 44 -9.35 -3.16 16.41
N SER A 45 -10.37 -4.01 16.46
CA SER A 45 -10.99 -4.45 17.71
C SER A 45 -10.14 -5.56 18.29
N VAL A 46 -8.93 -5.24 18.77
CA VAL A 46 -8.02 -6.21 19.38
C VAL A 46 -8.53 -6.71 20.74
N LEU A 47 -9.72 -6.28 21.18
CA LEU A 47 -10.19 -6.57 22.53
C LEU A 47 -10.76 -7.99 22.74
N MET A 48 -10.95 -8.86 21.76
CA MET A 48 -11.56 -10.18 22.04
C MET A 48 -10.94 -11.30 21.20
N GLY A 49 -10.09 -12.13 21.81
CA GLY A 49 -10.11 -13.56 21.46
C GLY A 49 -8.82 -14.36 21.30
N VAL A 50 -7.60 -13.81 21.46
CA VAL A 50 -6.38 -14.64 21.32
C VAL A 50 -5.65 -14.76 22.66
N HIS A 51 -6.11 -15.69 23.49
CA HIS A 51 -5.33 -16.20 24.63
C HIS A 51 -4.19 -17.07 24.08
N GLY A 52 -3.05 -16.45 23.77
CA GLY A 52 -1.84 -17.15 23.32
C GLY A 52 -0.70 -16.18 22.95
N HIS A 53 0.52 -16.69 22.79
CA HIS A 53 1.72 -15.92 22.44
C HIS A 53 1.55 -15.03 21.19
N THR A 54 0.75 -15.48 20.22
CA THR A 54 0.43 -14.73 18.99
C THR A 54 -0.38 -13.45 19.25
N GLY A 55 -1.20 -13.42 20.30
CA GLY A 55 -1.98 -12.22 20.68
C GLY A 55 -1.07 -11.06 21.10
N SER A 56 0.02 -11.35 21.81
CA SER A 56 1.03 -10.37 22.22
C SER A 56 1.79 -9.80 21.02
N SER A 57 2.21 -10.65 20.07
CA SER A 57 2.88 -10.21 18.84
C SER A 57 1.98 -9.32 17.99
N ILE A 58 0.71 -9.70 17.79
CA ILE A 58 -0.25 -8.86 17.04
C ILE A 58 -0.44 -7.48 17.70
N GLN A 59 -0.56 -7.44 19.03
CA GLN A 59 -0.66 -6.17 19.78
C GLN A 59 0.58 -5.30 19.62
N GLN A 60 1.77 -5.90 19.59
CA GLN A 60 3.02 -5.17 19.36
C GLN A 60 3.05 -4.53 17.97
N VAL A 61 2.71 -5.30 16.92
CA VAL A 61 2.64 -4.78 15.55
C VAL A 61 1.59 -3.67 15.45
N GLN A 62 0.40 -3.88 16.02
CA GLN A 62 -0.67 -2.89 16.03
C GLN A 62 -0.23 -1.59 16.73
N SER A 63 0.45 -1.70 17.87
CA SER A 63 0.95 -0.53 18.62
C SER A 63 2.01 0.24 17.83
N SER A 64 2.91 -0.48 17.14
CA SER A 64 3.90 0.13 16.23
C SER A 64 3.20 0.85 15.07
N LEU A 65 2.24 0.17 14.43
CA LEU A 65 1.44 0.69 13.33
C LEU A 65 0.71 1.98 13.72
N ASP A 66 0.02 2.00 14.86
CA ASP A 66 -0.76 3.15 15.31
C ASP A 66 0.15 4.37 15.60
N LYS A 67 1.30 4.14 16.25
CA LYS A 67 2.32 5.19 16.47
C LYS A 67 2.83 5.77 15.15
N LYS A 68 3.12 4.91 14.16
CA LYS A 68 3.58 5.36 12.84
C LYS A 68 2.47 6.09 12.08
N GLU A 69 1.22 5.63 12.16
CA GLU A 69 0.08 6.29 11.53
C GLU A 69 -0.13 7.70 12.09
N MET A 70 -0.04 7.88 13.41
CA MET A 70 -0.14 9.20 14.04
C MET A 70 0.95 10.15 13.52
N LYS A 71 2.22 9.72 13.56
CA LYS A 71 3.36 10.53 13.08
C LYS A 71 3.24 10.88 11.60
N VAL A 72 2.91 9.92 10.73
CA VAL A 72 2.74 10.19 9.28
C VAL A 72 1.58 11.16 9.04
N LYS A 73 0.46 11.03 9.76
CA LYS A 73 -0.66 11.98 9.66
C LYS A 73 -0.27 13.39 10.12
N GLU A 74 0.57 13.52 11.15
CA GLU A 74 1.08 14.82 11.59
C GLU A 74 1.98 15.47 10.53
N LEU A 75 2.91 14.70 9.94
CA LEU A 75 3.74 15.17 8.83
C LEU A 75 2.90 15.58 7.62
N PHE A 76 1.86 14.79 7.30
CA PHE A 76 0.92 15.10 6.25
C PHE A 76 0.15 16.40 6.52
N LYS A 77 -0.33 16.64 7.74
CA LYS A 77 -1.04 17.88 8.11
C LYS A 77 -0.17 19.13 7.98
N LYS A 78 1.15 19.02 8.19
CA LYS A 78 2.10 20.14 8.03
C LYS A 78 2.27 20.55 6.57
N LYS A 79 1.98 19.67 5.62
CA LYS A 79 2.01 19.97 4.18
C LYS A 79 0.72 20.71 3.79
N LYS A 80 0.76 22.04 3.87
CA LYS A 80 -0.33 22.91 3.37
C LYS A 80 -0.48 22.69 1.86
N GLY A 81 -1.64 22.21 1.41
CA GLY A 81 -2.04 22.28 -0.01
C GLY A 81 -2.22 20.96 -0.76
N TRP A 82 -1.78 19.82 -0.23
CA TRP A 82 -2.01 18.56 -0.96
C TRP A 82 -3.48 18.15 -0.92
N LYS A 83 -4.15 18.29 -2.06
CA LYS A 83 -5.48 17.73 -2.32
C LYS A 83 -5.36 16.21 -2.41
N SER A 84 -5.95 15.45 -1.50
CA SER A 84 -5.75 13.99 -1.41
C SER A 84 -6.22 13.16 -2.62
N LYS A 85 -6.74 13.81 -3.68
CA LYS A 85 -7.23 13.20 -4.91
C LYS A 85 -6.29 13.42 -6.11
N THR A 86 -5.24 14.23 -5.97
CA THR A 86 -4.26 14.48 -7.02
C THR A 86 -2.93 13.84 -6.66
N TRP A 87 -2.14 13.52 -7.69
CA TRP A 87 -0.78 13.07 -7.49
C TRP A 87 0.03 14.14 -6.75
N PRO A 88 0.94 13.77 -5.85
CA PRO A 88 1.71 14.74 -5.09
C PRO A 88 2.72 15.47 -5.96
N THR A 89 3.09 16.68 -5.54
CA THR A 89 3.97 17.56 -6.33
C THR A 89 5.44 17.46 -5.92
N THR A 90 5.71 17.00 -4.69
CA THR A 90 7.08 16.79 -4.20
C THR A 90 7.33 15.33 -3.85
N MET A 91 8.59 14.91 -3.93
CA MET A 91 8.99 13.54 -3.58
C MET A 91 8.66 13.20 -2.12
N GLU A 92 8.74 14.16 -1.19
CA GLU A 92 8.35 13.93 0.20
C GLU A 92 6.86 13.63 0.33
N GLU A 93 6.02 14.29 -0.47
CA GLU A 93 4.58 14.02 -0.50
C GLU A 93 4.29 12.65 -1.13
N VAL A 94 5.03 12.23 -2.16
CA VAL A 94 4.98 10.87 -2.71
C VAL A 94 5.37 9.83 -1.66
N GLN A 95 6.42 10.07 -0.88
CA GLN A 95 6.78 9.17 0.22
C GLN A 95 5.66 9.11 1.28
N LEU A 96 5.03 10.25 1.62
CA LEU A 96 3.89 10.28 2.53
C LEU A 96 2.67 9.54 1.95
N LEU A 97 2.43 9.59 0.64
CA LEU A 97 1.40 8.81 -0.05
C LEU A 97 1.61 7.33 0.22
N PHE A 98 2.81 6.85 -0.11
CA PHE A 98 3.15 5.43 -0.01
C PHE A 98 3.17 4.95 1.43
N ALA A 99 3.72 5.73 2.36
CA ALA A 99 3.69 5.37 3.78
C ALA A 99 2.26 5.24 4.33
N LEU A 100 1.36 6.16 3.97
CA LEU A 100 -0.06 6.04 4.35
C LEU A 100 -0.73 4.82 3.73
N THR A 101 -0.41 4.49 2.47
CA THR A 101 -0.91 3.29 1.79
C THR A 101 -0.41 2.02 2.48
N ASP A 102 0.89 1.90 2.74
CA ASP A 102 1.49 0.73 3.42
C ASP A 102 0.86 0.51 4.81
N ILE A 103 0.72 1.59 5.59
CA ILE A 103 0.07 1.55 6.90
C ILE A 103 -1.38 1.05 6.79
N LYS A 104 -2.13 1.53 5.80
CA LYS A 104 -3.53 1.10 5.59
C LYS A 104 -3.65 -0.35 5.16
N VAL A 105 -2.75 -0.82 4.31
CA VAL A 105 -2.69 -2.23 3.89
C VAL A 105 -2.37 -3.12 5.09
N VAL A 106 -1.30 -2.82 5.84
CA VAL A 106 -0.94 -3.59 7.05
C VAL A 106 -2.08 -3.59 8.07
N SER A 107 -2.72 -2.43 8.28
CA SER A 107 -3.91 -2.32 9.14
C SER A 107 -5.01 -3.30 8.72
N ARG A 108 -5.27 -3.45 7.42
CA ARG A 108 -6.28 -4.36 6.88
C ARG A 108 -5.90 -5.83 7.06
N VAL A 109 -4.61 -6.17 6.88
CA VAL A 109 -4.07 -7.52 7.08
C VAL A 109 -4.21 -7.94 8.55
N LEU A 110 -3.87 -7.06 9.50
CA LEU A 110 -4.05 -7.34 10.93
C LEU A 110 -5.52 -7.58 11.34
N ARG A 111 -6.49 -7.18 10.51
CA ARG A 111 -7.93 -7.44 10.70
C ARG A 111 -8.45 -8.66 9.93
N MET A 112 -7.59 -9.47 9.31
CA MET A 112 -8.01 -10.72 8.69
C MET A 112 -8.49 -11.70 9.75
N ALA A 113 -9.55 -12.47 9.45
CA ALA A 113 -10.13 -13.42 10.40
C ALA A 113 -9.17 -14.58 10.75
N LYS A 114 -8.30 -14.93 9.81
CA LYS A 114 -7.19 -15.87 9.98
C LYS A 114 -5.93 -15.17 9.51
N LEU A 115 -4.97 -15.01 10.40
CA LEU A 115 -3.67 -14.40 10.11
C LEU A 115 -2.59 -15.44 10.38
N SER A 116 -1.80 -15.79 9.35
CA SER A 116 -0.68 -16.72 9.52
C SER A 116 0.52 -16.04 10.18
N LYS A 117 1.46 -16.85 10.70
CA LYS A 117 2.72 -16.33 11.26
C LYS A 117 3.53 -15.56 10.22
N GLU A 118 3.59 -16.06 8.99
CA GLU A 118 4.30 -15.43 7.88
C GLU A 118 3.67 -14.09 7.50
N GLN A 119 2.34 -14.00 7.49
CA GLN A 119 1.62 -12.74 7.25
C GLN A 119 1.84 -11.72 8.37
N LEU A 120 1.97 -12.18 9.62
CA LEU A 120 2.33 -11.31 10.75
C LEU A 120 3.78 -10.81 10.65
N LEU A 121 4.72 -11.68 10.30
CA LEU A 121 6.12 -11.30 10.04
C LEU A 121 6.22 -10.32 8.87
N TRP A 122 5.42 -10.52 7.82
CA TRP A 122 5.31 -9.57 6.73
C TRP A 122 4.81 -8.20 7.20
N CYS A 123 3.85 -8.14 8.13
CA CYS A 123 3.39 -6.88 8.70
C CYS A 123 4.50 -6.17 9.49
N GLU A 124 5.28 -6.91 10.27
CA GLU A 124 6.44 -6.40 11.01
C GLU A 124 7.50 -5.84 10.06
N GLU A 125 7.87 -6.62 9.05
CA GLU A 125 8.85 -6.22 8.05
C GLU A 125 8.37 -5.02 7.24
N LYS A 126 7.11 -5.00 6.78
CA LYS A 126 6.58 -3.85 6.05
C LYS A 126 6.59 -2.58 6.89
N MET A 127 6.29 -2.70 8.19
CA MET A 127 6.37 -1.55 9.07
C MET A 127 7.81 -1.16 9.37
N SER A 128 8.78 -2.07 9.43
CA SER A 128 10.19 -1.73 9.66
C SER A 128 10.78 -0.86 8.56
N LYS A 129 10.28 -0.96 7.32
CA LYS A 129 10.65 -0.13 6.15
C LYS A 129 10.22 1.34 6.24
N LEU A 130 9.45 1.71 7.26
CA LEU A 130 9.05 3.10 7.54
C LEU A 130 9.84 3.65 8.73
N ASP A 131 10.89 4.42 8.47
CA ASP A 131 11.62 5.16 9.50
C ASP A 131 11.03 6.58 9.66
N LEU A 132 10.74 6.91 10.91
CA LEU A 132 10.11 8.16 11.35
C LEU A 132 10.91 8.82 12.49
N SER A 133 12.22 8.56 12.51
CA SER A 133 13.21 9.27 13.32
C SER A 133 13.27 10.76 12.93
N ASP A 134 13.68 11.62 13.86
CA ASP A 134 13.93 13.05 13.64
C ASP A 134 12.80 13.86 12.99
N ASN A 135 11.53 13.45 13.20
CA ASN A 135 10.35 14.05 12.57
C ASN A 135 10.42 14.10 11.03
N LYS A 136 11.15 13.17 10.41
CA LYS A 136 11.23 13.00 8.96
C LYS A 136 10.78 11.59 8.58
N LEU A 137 10.19 11.45 7.39
CA LEU A 137 9.86 10.15 6.84
C LEU A 137 11.00 9.69 5.94
N ARG A 138 11.53 8.51 6.23
CA ARG A 138 12.40 7.73 5.33
C ARG A 138 11.72 6.40 5.08
N ARG A 139 11.42 6.12 3.82
CA ARG A 139 10.77 4.88 3.41
C ARG A 139 11.70 4.12 2.48
N ASP A 140 11.92 2.86 2.77
CA ASP A 140 12.55 1.93 1.85
C ASP A 140 11.49 1.45 0.83
N GLY A 141 11.78 1.68 -0.45
CA GLY A 141 10.90 1.39 -1.58
C GLY A 141 10.88 -0.07 -2.03
N CYS A 142 11.72 -0.94 -1.45
CA CYS A 142 11.80 -2.34 -1.85
C CYS A 142 10.41 -3.03 -1.76
N PRO A 143 9.98 -3.71 -2.84
CA PRO A 143 8.76 -4.49 -2.79
C PRO A 143 8.96 -5.67 -1.83
N ILE A 144 7.99 -5.89 -0.95
CA ILE A 144 7.93 -7.10 -0.12
C ILE A 144 6.62 -7.79 -0.49
N LEU A 145 6.74 -8.95 -1.12
CA LEU A 145 5.58 -9.71 -1.57
C LEU A 145 4.80 -10.24 -0.36
N PHE A 146 3.48 -10.18 -0.45
CA PHE A 146 2.62 -10.72 0.60
C PHE A 146 2.64 -12.27 0.53
N PRO A 147 2.84 -12.98 1.66
CA PRO A 147 2.81 -14.43 1.68
C PRO A 147 1.37 -14.95 1.49
N CYS A 148 1.19 -15.83 0.50
CA CYS A 148 -0.09 -16.42 0.10
C CYS A 148 -0.43 -17.66 0.92
#